data_AF-A0AB39TS66-F1
#
_entry.id   AF-A0AB39TS66-F1
#
_cell.length_a   1.000
_cell.length_b   1.000
_cell.length_c   1.000
_cell.angle_alpha   90.00
_cell.angle_beta   90.00
_cell.angle_gamma   90.00
#
_symmetry.space_group_name_H-M   'P 1'
#
loop_
_entity.id
_entity.type
_entity.pdbx_description
1 polymer ?
#
loop_
_entity_poly.entity_id
_entity_poly.type
_entity_poly.pdbx_seq_one_letter_code
_entity_poly.pdbx_strand_id
1 'polypeptide(L)'
;MPGTTVEHEPVTVDEVVDRLRGIGAALPPTDGVAVFNRLYLTVTEAVRDRLGGGYFADPPAVAELDVVFAGRYLLAVAADAAGQEPPACWRPLFALRAHPGVHPLQFGLAGMGAHIQHDLPLAVVDTCRRRGCAPADVQEDYHRINGVLAEVEAAVREQLMPGPDLLERAEPLTHLLGTWSVEAAREGAWAAVEALWELRDLPGAARVFAAALDGSVGLLGRALLLPLGPAGTAAGRLPEARNRPDGGAVAEPGDQARLDQAQLECSGLPSA
;
A
#
# COMPACT_ATOMS: atom_id res chain seq x y z
N MET A 1 0.60 3.79 37.35
CA MET A 1 0.70 4.62 36.14
C MET A 1 1.89 4.12 35.33
N PRO A 2 1.72 3.26 34.33
CA PRO A 2 2.81 2.99 33.40
C PRO A 2 2.94 4.21 32.47
N GLY A 3 4.15 4.76 32.41
CA GLY A 3 4.44 5.98 31.66
C GLY A 3 4.19 5.77 30.18
N THR A 4 3.54 6.75 29.55
CA THR A 4 3.47 6.91 28.10
C THR A 4 4.91 7.05 27.59
N THR A 5 5.47 5.97 27.04
CA THR A 5 6.66 6.07 26.21
C THR A 5 6.27 6.93 25.02
N VAL A 6 6.78 8.15 24.97
CA VAL A 6 6.71 8.98 23.77
C VAL A 6 7.47 8.19 22.71
N GLU A 7 6.75 7.62 21.74
CA GLU A 7 7.39 6.96 20.61
C GLU A 7 8.15 8.03 19.82
N HIS A 8 9.47 8.02 19.93
CA HIS A 8 10.32 8.89 19.16
C HIS A 8 10.43 8.36 17.73
N GLU A 9 10.43 9.26 16.75
CA GLU A 9 10.73 8.92 15.37
C GLU A 9 12.14 8.31 15.32
N PRO A 10 12.35 7.16 14.66
CA PRO A 10 13.67 6.57 14.58
C PRO A 10 14.62 7.53 13.84
N VAL A 11 15.85 7.62 14.31
CA VAL A 11 16.91 8.44 13.71
C VAL A 11 18.08 7.58 13.21
N THR A 12 18.07 6.27 13.49
CA THR A 12 19.07 5.31 13.00
C THR A 12 18.43 4.04 12.43
N VAL A 13 19.18 3.34 11.57
CA VAL A 13 18.76 2.05 11.00
C VAL A 13 18.59 0.98 12.09
N ASP A 14 19.39 1.02 13.16
CA ASP A 14 19.23 0.10 14.29
C ASP A 14 17.90 0.32 15.04
N GLU A 15 17.51 1.57 15.27
CA GLU A 15 16.22 1.91 15.86
C GLU A 15 15.05 1.49 14.94
N VAL A 16 15.20 1.62 13.62
CA VAL A 16 14.23 1.08 12.66
C VAL A 16 14.10 -0.44 12.84
N VAL A 17 15.21 -1.17 12.86
CA VAL A 17 15.20 -2.64 13.05
C VAL A 17 14.52 -3.01 14.36
N ASP A 18 14.82 -2.33 15.46
CA ASP A 18 14.19 -2.60 16.75
C ASP A 18 12.68 -2.31 16.73
N ARG A 19 12.26 -1.25 16.03
CA ARG A 19 10.84 -0.94 15.86
C ARG A 19 10.11 -2.00 15.03
N LEU A 20 10.70 -2.44 13.92
CA LEU A 20 10.15 -3.52 13.09
C LEU A 20 10.06 -4.84 13.86
N ARG A 21 11.06 -5.17 14.69
CA ARG A 21 10.99 -6.33 15.59
C ARG A 21 9.87 -6.19 16.61
N GLY A 22 9.68 -5.00 17.18
CA GLY A 22 8.59 -4.68 18.09
C GLY A 22 7.21 -4.90 17.46
N ILE A 23 7.00 -4.41 16.24
CA ILE A 23 5.76 -4.65 15.47
C ILE A 23 5.55 -6.15 15.24
N GLY A 24 6.60 -6.86 14.82
CA GLY A 24 6.54 -8.30 14.57
C GLY A 24 6.19 -9.11 15.83
N ALA A 25 6.66 -8.70 17.00
CA ALA A 25 6.36 -9.35 18.28
C ALA A 25 4.94 -9.05 18.81
N ALA A 26 4.37 -7.88 18.44
CA ALA A 26 3.07 -7.44 18.92
C ALA A 26 1.88 -8.02 18.14
N LEU A 27 2.11 -8.56 16.94
CA LEU A 27 1.06 -8.99 16.02
C LEU A 27 1.05 -10.51 15.80
N PRO A 28 -0.13 -11.13 15.56
CA PRO A 28 -0.20 -12.52 15.17
C PRO A 28 0.62 -12.79 13.89
N PRO A 29 1.32 -13.93 13.74
CA PRO A 29 2.12 -14.21 12.55
C PRO A 29 1.33 -14.19 11.23
N THR A 30 0.03 -14.47 11.29
CA THR A 30 -0.92 -14.46 10.16
C THR A 30 -1.50 -13.09 9.84
N ASP A 31 -1.27 -12.08 10.67
CA ASP A 31 -1.70 -10.71 10.41
C ASP A 31 -0.96 -10.16 9.18
N GLY A 32 -1.68 -9.57 8.23
CA GLY A 32 -1.11 -9.09 6.97
C GLY A 32 -0.03 -8.03 7.15
N VAL A 33 -0.14 -7.18 8.19
CA VAL A 33 0.93 -6.23 8.53
C VAL A 33 2.14 -6.98 9.07
N ALA A 34 1.94 -8.00 9.92
CA ALA A 34 3.04 -8.83 10.40
C ALA A 34 3.75 -9.58 9.27
N VAL A 35 3.02 -10.03 8.25
CA VAL A 35 3.58 -10.67 7.06
C VAL A 35 4.50 -9.69 6.32
N PHE A 36 4.00 -8.52 5.93
CA PHE A 36 4.83 -7.52 5.24
C PHE A 36 6.01 -7.05 6.11
N ASN A 37 5.77 -6.79 7.41
CA ASN A 37 6.79 -6.33 8.34
C ASN A 37 7.99 -7.29 8.42
N ARG A 38 7.77 -8.61 8.37
CA ARG A 38 8.86 -9.60 8.35
C ARG A 38 9.72 -9.51 7.09
N LEU A 39 9.08 -9.31 5.92
CA LEU A 39 9.80 -9.11 4.66
C LEU A 39 10.64 -7.83 4.75
N TYR A 40 10.04 -6.75 5.24
CA TYR A 40 10.71 -5.47 5.35
C TYR A 40 11.89 -5.53 6.34
N LEU A 41 11.69 -6.11 7.52
CA LEU A 41 12.74 -6.35 8.50
C LEU A 41 13.94 -7.11 7.90
N THR A 42 13.67 -8.18 7.13
CA THR A 42 14.72 -8.98 6.48
C THR A 42 15.56 -8.11 5.53
N VAL A 43 14.92 -7.24 4.74
CA VAL A 43 15.61 -6.33 3.82
C VAL A 43 16.38 -5.25 4.59
N THR A 44 15.78 -4.63 5.61
CA THR A 44 16.44 -3.59 6.41
C THR A 44 17.66 -4.12 7.15
N GLU A 45 17.59 -5.32 7.73
CA GLU A 45 18.76 -5.97 8.34
C GLU A 45 19.87 -6.21 7.31
N ALA A 46 19.53 -6.67 6.10
CA ALA A 46 20.51 -6.86 5.02
C ALA A 46 21.16 -5.54 4.56
N VAL A 47 20.40 -4.44 4.52
CA VAL A 47 20.93 -3.10 4.24
C VAL A 47 21.84 -2.64 5.37
N ARG A 48 21.40 -2.74 6.62
CA ARG A 48 22.19 -2.38 7.81
C ARG A 48 23.56 -3.03 7.79
N ASP A 49 23.61 -4.34 7.56
CA ASP A 49 24.84 -5.12 7.61
C ASP A 49 25.83 -4.69 6.49
N ARG A 50 25.34 -4.09 5.40
CA ARG A 50 26.16 -3.58 4.28
C ARG A 50 26.62 -2.13 4.45
N LEU A 51 25.99 -1.34 5.31
CA LEU A 51 26.40 0.06 5.57
C LEU A 51 27.85 0.16 6.07
N GLY A 52 28.30 -0.80 6.88
CA GLY A 52 29.69 -0.85 7.36
C GLY A 52 30.67 -1.58 6.42
N GLY A 53 30.19 -2.20 5.35
CA GLY A 53 30.96 -3.14 4.52
C GLY A 53 31.62 -2.55 3.27
N GLY A 54 31.51 -1.23 3.05
CA GLY A 54 32.03 -0.57 1.83
C GLY A 54 31.23 -0.89 0.56
N TYR A 55 30.01 -1.41 0.70
CA TYR A 55 29.14 -1.77 -0.42
C TYR A 55 28.51 -0.53 -1.10
N PHE A 56 28.16 0.49 -0.31
CA PHE A 56 27.56 1.73 -0.78
C PHE A 56 28.61 2.81 -1.02
N ALA A 57 28.39 3.65 -2.03
CA ALA A 57 29.25 4.79 -2.34
C ALA A 57 29.12 5.89 -1.27
N ASP A 58 27.91 6.12 -0.78
CA ASP A 58 27.59 7.04 0.32
C ASP A 58 26.73 6.32 1.38
N PRO A 59 27.35 5.52 2.27
CA PRO A 59 26.61 4.84 3.35
C PRO A 59 25.79 5.79 4.24
N PRO A 60 26.25 7.01 4.59
CA PRO A 60 25.40 7.98 5.27
C PRO A 60 24.12 8.35 4.51
N ALA A 61 24.16 8.47 3.17
CA ALA A 61 22.97 8.79 2.37
C ALA A 61 21.97 7.63 2.39
N VAL A 62 22.48 6.41 2.28
CA VAL A 62 21.67 5.19 2.34
C VAL A 62 21.03 5.03 3.72
N ALA A 63 21.78 5.29 4.80
CA ALA A 63 21.25 5.23 6.16
C ALA A 63 20.15 6.28 6.41
N GLU A 64 20.34 7.51 5.93
CA GLU A 64 19.31 8.56 6.04
C GLU A 64 18.06 8.19 5.23
N LEU A 65 18.25 7.70 3.99
CA LEU A 65 17.14 7.23 3.17
C LEU A 65 16.38 6.09 3.83
N ASP A 66 17.07 5.10 4.41
CA ASP A 66 16.45 3.97 5.11
C ASP A 66 15.56 4.45 6.27
N VAL A 67 16.06 5.38 7.08
CA VAL A 67 15.31 5.96 8.20
C VAL A 67 14.08 6.75 7.71
N VAL A 68 14.24 7.62 6.72
CA VAL A 68 13.12 8.41 6.15
C VAL A 68 12.08 7.49 5.51
N PHE A 69 12.53 6.44 4.84
CA PHE A 69 11.69 5.45 4.18
C PHE A 69 10.90 4.64 5.21
N ALA A 70 11.56 4.11 6.23
CA ALA A 70 10.96 3.39 7.35
C ALA A 70 9.93 4.25 8.08
N GLY A 71 10.26 5.53 8.32
CA GLY A 71 9.39 6.48 8.99
C GLY A 71 7.99 6.55 8.36
N ARG A 72 7.87 6.46 7.03
CA ARG A 72 6.56 6.47 6.36
C ARG A 72 5.72 5.24 6.67
N TYR A 73 6.31 4.05 6.61
CA TYR A 73 5.63 2.82 6.99
C TYR A 73 5.22 2.84 8.46
N LEU A 74 6.12 3.25 9.35
CA LEU A 74 5.86 3.33 10.79
C LEU A 74 4.75 4.33 11.12
N LEU A 75 4.71 5.49 10.45
CA LEU A 75 3.62 6.46 10.57
C LEU A 75 2.29 5.88 10.08
N ALA A 76 2.29 5.12 8.98
CA ALA A 76 1.08 4.46 8.49
C ALA A 76 0.54 3.42 9.48
N VAL A 77 1.42 2.61 10.08
CA VAL A 77 1.06 1.64 11.14
C VAL A 77 0.53 2.35 12.38
N ALA A 78 1.17 3.43 12.81
CA ALA A 78 0.73 4.21 13.97
C ALA A 78 -0.63 4.87 13.73
N ALA A 79 -0.87 5.40 12.51
CA ALA A 79 -2.15 5.98 12.13
C ALA A 79 -3.28 4.95 12.19
N ASP A 80 -3.07 3.75 11.63
CA ASP A 80 -4.03 2.64 11.70
C ASP A 80 -4.33 2.24 13.16
N ALA A 81 -3.28 2.07 13.98
CA ALA A 81 -3.42 1.72 15.39
C ALA A 81 -4.17 2.79 16.21
N ALA A 82 -4.05 4.07 15.82
CA ALA A 82 -4.75 5.18 16.43
C ALA A 82 -6.16 5.43 15.85
N GLY A 83 -6.64 4.58 14.93
CA GLY A 83 -7.92 4.76 14.24
C GLY A 83 -7.97 6.01 13.36
N GLN A 84 -6.81 6.56 13.00
CA GLN A 84 -6.69 7.66 12.04
C GLN A 84 -6.65 7.11 10.62
N GLU A 85 -6.79 7.98 9.63
CA GLU A 85 -6.79 7.57 8.24
C GLU A 85 -5.36 7.53 7.67
N PRO A 86 -4.78 6.34 7.38
CA PRO A 86 -3.46 6.25 6.77
C PRO A 86 -3.49 6.65 5.28
N PRO A 87 -2.32 6.77 4.62
CA PRO A 87 -2.27 6.96 3.16
C PRO A 87 -3.08 5.90 2.41
N ALA A 88 -3.71 6.30 1.30
CA ALA A 88 -4.65 5.45 0.56
C ALA A 88 -4.01 4.15 0.04
N CYS A 89 -2.71 4.15 -0.22
CA CYS A 89 -1.93 2.97 -0.62
C CYS A 89 -1.88 1.89 0.47
N TRP A 90 -1.91 2.28 1.75
CA TRP A 90 -1.81 1.36 2.89
C TRP A 90 -3.17 0.87 3.41
N ARG A 91 -4.25 1.66 3.23
CA ARG A 91 -5.61 1.33 3.70
C ARG A 91 -6.08 -0.09 3.35
N PRO A 92 -5.86 -0.63 2.13
CA PRO A 92 -6.33 -1.98 1.79
C PRO A 92 -5.70 -3.07 2.65
N LEU A 93 -4.39 -2.97 2.90
CA LEU A 93 -3.66 -3.92 3.74
C LEU A 93 -4.21 -3.90 5.16
N PHE A 94 -4.36 -2.72 5.74
CA PHE A 94 -4.88 -2.57 7.10
C PHE A 94 -6.32 -3.06 7.24
N ALA A 95 -7.18 -2.73 6.29
CA ALA A 95 -8.59 -3.16 6.32
C ALA A 95 -8.76 -4.69 6.22
N LEU A 96 -7.87 -5.38 5.50
CA LEU A 96 -7.97 -6.82 5.25
C LEU A 96 -6.95 -7.66 6.04
N ARG A 97 -6.15 -7.04 6.92
CA ARG A 97 -5.01 -7.67 7.62
C ARG A 97 -5.32 -8.96 8.38
N ALA A 98 -6.58 -9.18 8.79
CA ALA A 98 -7.01 -10.39 9.49
C ALA A 98 -7.95 -11.28 8.66
N HIS A 99 -8.14 -10.98 7.38
CA HIS A 99 -9.13 -11.66 6.55
C HIS A 99 -8.68 -13.09 6.19
N PRO A 100 -9.43 -14.14 6.56
CA PRO A 100 -8.99 -15.54 6.42
C PRO A 100 -8.93 -16.02 4.96
N GLY A 101 -9.60 -15.32 4.04
CA GLY A 101 -9.57 -15.60 2.60
C GLY A 101 -8.47 -14.89 1.81
N VAL A 102 -7.56 -14.16 2.48
CA VAL A 102 -6.44 -13.47 1.81
C VAL A 102 -5.14 -14.21 2.14
N HIS A 103 -4.40 -14.58 1.11
CA HIS A 103 -3.17 -15.34 1.27
C HIS A 103 -2.02 -14.46 1.81
N PRO A 104 -1.10 -14.97 2.65
CA PRO A 104 0.09 -14.23 3.10
C PRO A 104 0.88 -13.56 1.97
N LEU A 105 1.00 -14.24 0.82
CA LEU A 105 1.61 -13.66 -0.37
C LEU A 105 0.93 -12.38 -0.85
N GLN A 106 -0.40 -12.32 -0.85
CA GLN A 106 -1.13 -11.11 -1.24
C GLN A 106 -0.84 -9.95 -0.29
N PHE A 107 -0.74 -10.23 1.02
CA PHE A 107 -0.34 -9.22 2.00
C PHE A 107 1.08 -8.71 1.78
N GLY A 108 2.04 -9.62 1.53
CA GLY A 108 3.41 -9.27 1.23
C GLY A 108 3.51 -8.35 0.00
N LEU A 109 2.86 -8.72 -1.10
CA LEU A 109 2.88 -7.96 -2.34
C LEU A 109 2.15 -6.62 -2.24
N ALA A 110 1.01 -6.57 -1.54
CA ALA A 110 0.31 -5.31 -1.30
C ALA A 110 1.16 -4.34 -0.46
N GLY A 111 1.82 -4.84 0.59
CA GLY A 111 2.72 -4.03 1.40
C GLY A 111 3.95 -3.56 0.63
N MET A 112 4.58 -4.44 -0.16
CA MET A 112 5.70 -4.06 -1.02
C MET A 112 5.28 -3.03 -2.08
N GLY A 113 4.09 -3.15 -2.67
CA GLY A 113 3.54 -2.17 -3.60
C GLY A 113 3.38 -0.80 -2.94
N ALA A 114 2.73 -0.73 -1.78
CA ALA A 114 2.56 0.52 -1.03
C ALA A 114 3.92 1.15 -0.66
N HIS A 115 4.85 0.35 -0.15
CA HIS A 115 6.14 0.86 0.30
C HIS A 115 7.04 1.26 -0.88
N ILE A 116 7.23 0.41 -1.88
CA ILE A 116 8.13 0.69 -3.01
C ILE A 116 7.55 1.75 -3.94
N GLN A 117 6.26 1.69 -4.26
CA GLN A 117 5.71 2.52 -5.33
C GLN A 117 5.17 3.87 -4.83
N HIS A 118 4.87 4.03 -3.54
CA HIS A 118 4.43 5.29 -2.96
C HIS A 118 5.42 5.87 -1.93
N ASP A 119 5.84 5.09 -0.93
CA ASP A 119 6.67 5.65 0.15
C ASP A 119 8.10 5.97 -0.31
N LEU A 120 8.68 5.13 -1.18
CA LEU A 120 10.08 5.26 -1.62
C LEU A 120 10.32 6.52 -2.48
N PRO A 121 9.49 6.86 -3.49
CA PRO A 121 9.70 8.09 -4.26
C PRO A 121 9.71 9.35 -3.39
N LEU A 122 8.77 9.41 -2.44
CA LEU A 122 8.70 10.49 -1.47
C LEU A 122 9.97 10.49 -0.58
N ALA A 123 10.54 9.32 -0.27
CA ALA A 123 11.68 9.18 0.65
C ALA A 123 12.94 9.71 0.04
N VAL A 124 13.16 9.35 -1.22
CA VAL A 124 14.30 9.83 -2.00
C VAL A 124 14.23 11.35 -2.12
N VAL A 125 13.07 11.91 -2.49
CA VAL A 125 12.92 13.37 -2.62
C VAL A 125 13.15 14.11 -1.30
N ASP A 126 12.60 13.61 -0.20
CA ASP A 126 12.79 14.22 1.12
C ASP A 126 14.24 14.10 1.61
N THR A 127 14.90 12.97 1.36
CA THR A 127 16.32 12.76 1.69
C THR A 127 17.21 13.71 0.88
N CYS A 128 16.95 13.83 -0.43
CA CYS A 128 17.68 14.76 -1.30
C CYS A 128 17.54 16.22 -0.82
N ARG A 129 16.33 16.62 -0.41
CA ARG A 129 16.09 17.95 0.17
C ARG A 129 16.83 18.18 1.48
N ARG A 130 16.80 17.21 2.40
CA ARG A 130 17.50 17.29 3.70
C ARG A 130 19.01 17.43 3.52
N ARG A 131 19.56 16.71 2.55
CA ARG A 131 21.00 16.70 2.25
C ARG A 131 21.45 17.81 1.31
N GLY A 132 20.52 18.50 0.65
CA GLY A 132 20.85 19.52 -0.34
C GLY A 132 21.49 18.96 -1.61
N CYS A 133 21.16 17.72 -1.99
CA CYS A 133 21.64 17.06 -3.22
C CYS A 133 20.49 16.81 -4.20
N ALA A 134 20.82 16.41 -5.43
CA ALA A 134 19.86 16.00 -6.45
C ALA A 134 19.68 14.47 -6.46
N PRO A 135 18.54 13.94 -6.99
CA PRO A 135 18.34 12.50 -7.15
C PRO A 135 19.47 11.80 -7.90
N ALA A 136 20.06 12.45 -8.90
CA ALA A 136 21.20 11.92 -9.65
C ALA A 136 22.40 11.56 -8.74
N ASP A 137 22.58 12.28 -7.63
CA ASP A 137 23.69 12.05 -6.69
C ASP A 137 23.49 10.78 -5.84
N VAL A 138 22.24 10.31 -5.69
CA VAL A 138 21.90 9.10 -4.90
C VAL A 138 21.48 7.92 -5.78
N GLN A 139 21.41 8.11 -7.10
CA GLN A 139 20.91 7.11 -8.05
C GLN A 139 21.75 5.84 -8.06
N GLU A 140 23.07 5.95 -7.95
CA GLU A 140 23.95 4.78 -7.98
C GLU A 140 23.64 3.83 -6.82
N ASP A 141 23.62 4.34 -5.58
CA ASP A 141 23.31 3.54 -4.40
C ASP A 141 21.84 3.08 -4.38
N TYR A 142 20.93 3.86 -4.96
CA TYR A 142 19.55 3.42 -5.20
C TYR A 142 19.51 2.15 -6.05
N HIS A 143 20.28 2.06 -7.14
CA HIS A 143 20.34 0.85 -7.95
C HIS A 143 21.13 -0.27 -7.28
N ARG A 144 22.17 0.02 -6.49
CA ARG A 144 22.90 -1.03 -5.72
C ARG A 144 21.98 -1.78 -4.77
N ILE A 145 20.97 -1.13 -4.19
CA ILE A 145 19.95 -1.81 -3.35
C ILE A 145 19.23 -2.94 -4.10
N ASN A 146 19.12 -2.89 -5.44
CA ASN A 146 18.53 -3.98 -6.22
C ASN A 146 19.30 -5.30 -6.02
N GLY A 147 20.63 -5.25 -5.88
CA GLY A 147 21.45 -6.43 -5.58
C GLY A 147 21.12 -7.04 -4.22
N VAL A 148 20.93 -6.18 -3.20
CA VAL A 148 20.50 -6.62 -1.86
C VAL A 148 19.12 -7.28 -1.92
N LEU A 149 18.18 -6.68 -2.66
CA LEU A 149 16.83 -7.20 -2.80
C LEU A 149 16.80 -8.54 -3.55
N ALA A 150 17.63 -8.71 -4.58
CA ALA A 150 17.73 -9.97 -5.32
C ALA A 150 18.25 -11.12 -4.45
N GLU A 151 19.21 -10.85 -3.56
CA GLU A 151 19.72 -11.85 -2.59
C GLU A 151 18.66 -12.25 -1.56
N VAL A 152 17.82 -11.30 -1.14
CA VAL A 152 16.74 -11.51 -0.17
C VAL A 152 15.50 -12.17 -0.82
N GLU A 153 15.32 -12.04 -2.14
CA GLU A 153 14.17 -12.62 -2.87
C GLU A 153 14.03 -14.13 -2.64
N ALA A 154 15.14 -14.87 -2.61
CA ALA A 154 15.12 -16.30 -2.35
C ALA A 154 14.56 -16.62 -0.96
N ALA A 155 14.98 -15.87 0.07
CA ALA A 155 14.48 -16.01 1.43
C ALA A 155 13.00 -15.59 1.54
N VAL A 156 12.58 -14.54 0.83
CA VAL A 156 11.19 -14.07 0.79
C VAL A 156 10.27 -15.12 0.15
N ARG A 157 10.71 -15.73 -0.95
CA ARG A 157 9.95 -16.79 -1.63
C ARG A 157 9.73 -17.99 -0.72
N GLU A 158 10.77 -18.41 0.01
CA GLU A 158 10.67 -19.49 1.00
C GLU A 158 9.73 -19.13 2.16
N GLN A 159 9.80 -17.90 2.67
CA GLN A 159 8.94 -17.41 3.76
C GLN A 159 7.46 -17.31 3.38
N LEU A 160 7.16 -16.93 2.12
CA LEU A 160 5.78 -16.72 1.65
C LEU A 160 5.13 -17.97 1.05
N MET A 161 5.92 -18.99 0.69
CA MET A 161 5.45 -20.26 0.12
C MET A 161 6.18 -21.49 0.71
N PRO A 162 5.95 -21.85 1.99
CA PRO A 162 6.56 -23.03 2.56
C PRO A 162 5.85 -24.31 2.05
N GLY A 163 6.47 -24.99 1.07
CA GLY A 163 6.20 -26.40 0.76
C GLY A 163 5.47 -26.70 -0.57
N PRO A 164 5.62 -27.93 -1.10
CA PRO A 164 5.12 -28.34 -2.42
C PRO A 164 3.58 -28.48 -2.51
N ASP A 165 2.87 -28.65 -1.40
CA ASP A 165 1.40 -28.84 -1.37
C ASP A 165 0.58 -27.58 -1.66
N LEU A 166 1.20 -26.39 -1.60
CA LEU A 166 0.60 -25.12 -2.00
C LEU A 166 0.77 -24.83 -3.50
N LEU A 167 1.78 -25.40 -4.16
CA LEU A 167 2.05 -25.15 -5.58
C LEU A 167 0.95 -25.69 -6.50
N GLU A 168 0.33 -26.83 -6.18
CA GLU A 168 -0.71 -27.44 -7.02
C GLU A 168 -2.07 -26.71 -6.95
N ARG A 169 -2.33 -25.88 -5.92
CA ARG A 169 -3.61 -25.14 -5.76
C ARG A 169 -3.50 -23.64 -6.00
N ALA A 170 -2.30 -23.13 -6.27
CA ALA A 170 -2.00 -21.69 -6.27
C ALA A 170 -1.49 -21.18 -7.62
N GLU A 171 -1.90 -21.78 -8.74
CA GLU A 171 -1.52 -21.36 -10.10
C GLU A 171 -1.71 -19.84 -10.35
N PRO A 172 -2.81 -19.18 -9.89
CA PRO A 172 -2.95 -17.73 -9.99
C PRO A 172 -1.95 -16.94 -9.14
N LEU A 173 -1.57 -17.44 -7.97
CA LEU A 173 -0.61 -16.80 -7.06
C LEU A 173 0.83 -16.98 -7.54
N THR A 174 1.16 -18.12 -8.13
CA THR A 174 2.44 -18.39 -8.79
C THR A 174 2.60 -17.49 -10.02
N HIS A 175 1.55 -17.29 -10.82
CA HIS A 175 1.56 -16.32 -11.92
C HIS A 175 1.71 -14.89 -11.42
N LEU A 176 1.04 -14.53 -10.33
CA LEU A 176 1.11 -13.20 -9.72
C LEU A 176 2.51 -12.91 -9.13
N LEU A 177 3.20 -13.90 -8.56
CA LEU A 177 4.62 -13.81 -8.20
C LEU A 177 5.54 -13.70 -9.43
N GLY A 178 5.24 -14.44 -10.50
CA GLY A 178 6.03 -14.40 -11.73
C GLY A 178 5.88 -13.11 -12.52
N THR A 179 4.77 -12.39 -12.34
CA THR A 179 4.48 -11.11 -13.00
C THR A 179 4.85 -9.90 -12.14
N TRP A 180 4.94 -10.05 -10.83
CA TRP A 180 5.35 -8.98 -9.93
C TRP A 180 6.88 -8.92 -9.79
N SER A 181 7.48 -7.86 -10.34
CA SER A 181 8.93 -7.64 -10.31
C SER A 181 9.27 -6.46 -9.39
N VAL A 182 10.09 -6.73 -8.37
CA VAL A 182 10.66 -5.70 -7.49
C VAL A 182 11.45 -4.67 -8.31
N GLU A 183 12.22 -5.12 -9.29
CA GLU A 183 12.99 -4.27 -10.19
C GLU A 183 12.06 -3.33 -10.96
N ALA A 184 11.00 -3.83 -11.60
CA ALA A 184 10.05 -3.01 -12.33
C ALA A 184 9.31 -2.01 -11.41
N ALA A 185 8.96 -2.43 -10.19
CA ALA A 185 8.37 -1.54 -9.19
C ALA A 185 9.33 -0.41 -8.79
N ARG A 186 10.63 -0.70 -8.66
CA ARG A 186 11.68 0.28 -8.34
C ARG A 186 12.01 1.20 -9.49
N GLU A 187 11.97 0.73 -10.73
CA GLU A 187 12.09 1.60 -11.91
C GLU A 187 10.90 2.57 -12.00
N GLY A 188 9.68 2.08 -11.76
CA GLY A 188 8.50 2.94 -11.67
C GLY A 188 8.59 3.95 -10.52
N ALA A 189 9.14 3.54 -9.37
CA ALA A 189 9.41 4.43 -8.25
C ALA A 189 10.46 5.50 -8.61
N TRP A 190 11.51 5.15 -9.35
CA TRP A 190 12.52 6.10 -9.80
C TRP A 190 11.93 7.14 -10.76
N ALA A 191 11.09 6.73 -11.70
CA ALA A 191 10.37 7.68 -12.56
C ALA A 191 9.48 8.64 -11.75
N ALA A 192 8.87 8.17 -10.66
CA ALA A 192 8.13 9.03 -9.74
C ALA A 192 9.04 9.99 -8.95
N VAL A 193 10.26 9.58 -8.59
CA VAL A 193 11.28 10.47 -7.99
C VAL A 193 11.59 11.62 -8.94
N GLU A 194 11.91 11.32 -10.20
CA GLU A 194 12.25 12.33 -11.21
C GLU A 194 11.09 13.32 -11.41
N ALA A 195 9.86 12.81 -11.55
CA ALA A 195 8.67 13.65 -11.69
C ALA A 195 8.44 14.54 -10.46
N LEU A 196 8.51 13.99 -9.25
CA LEU A 196 8.36 14.76 -8.01
C LEU A 196 9.47 15.80 -7.83
N TRP A 197 10.69 15.47 -8.26
CA TRP A 197 11.82 16.37 -8.18
C TRP A 197 11.68 17.55 -9.15
N GLU A 198 11.23 17.32 -10.38
CA GLU A 198 10.95 18.41 -11.33
C GLU A 198 9.79 19.30 -10.84
N LEU A 199 8.79 18.72 -10.18
CA LEU A 199 7.67 19.46 -9.60
C LEU A 199 7.98 20.14 -8.26
N ARG A 200 9.23 20.07 -7.74
CA ARG A 200 9.57 20.51 -6.38
C ARG A 200 9.28 21.98 -6.11
N ASP A 201 9.39 22.83 -7.13
CA ASP A 201 9.16 24.28 -7.03
C ASP A 201 7.67 24.65 -7.27
N LEU A 202 6.83 23.64 -7.52
CA LEU A 202 5.38 23.76 -7.75
C LEU A 202 4.62 22.92 -6.71
N PRO A 203 4.51 23.38 -5.44
CA PRO A 203 3.98 22.57 -4.34
C PRO A 203 2.51 22.14 -4.53
N GLY A 204 1.73 22.86 -5.35
CA GLY A 204 0.39 22.42 -5.75
C GLY A 204 0.44 21.18 -6.65
N ALA A 205 1.27 21.22 -7.70
CA ALA A 205 1.40 20.12 -8.66
C ALA A 205 2.05 18.89 -8.02
N ALA A 206 3.10 19.06 -7.21
CA ALA A 206 3.73 17.97 -6.48
C ALA A 206 2.75 17.24 -5.55
N ARG A 207 1.88 17.97 -4.84
CA ARG A 207 0.84 17.36 -3.99
C ARG A 207 -0.20 16.59 -4.79
N VAL A 208 -0.65 17.14 -5.92
CA VAL A 208 -1.61 16.45 -6.80
C VAL A 208 -1.00 15.17 -7.35
N PHE A 209 0.26 15.20 -7.79
CA PHE A 209 0.97 14.02 -8.27
C PHE A 209 1.13 12.97 -7.16
N ALA A 210 1.57 13.36 -5.97
CA ALA A 210 1.70 12.46 -4.82
C ALA A 210 0.35 11.82 -4.43
N ALA A 211 -0.74 12.59 -4.42
CA ALA A 211 -2.08 12.07 -4.14
C ALA A 211 -2.58 11.10 -5.23
N ALA A 212 -2.28 11.38 -6.50
CA ALA A 212 -2.60 10.47 -7.60
C ALA A 212 -1.81 9.16 -7.51
N LEU A 213 -0.53 9.23 -7.13
CA LEU A 213 0.31 8.08 -6.86
C LEU A 213 -0.26 7.23 -5.71
N ASP A 214 -0.57 7.86 -4.57
CA ASP A 214 -1.18 7.23 -3.40
C ASP A 214 -2.48 6.49 -3.75
N GLY A 215 -3.39 7.17 -4.45
CA GLY A 215 -4.67 6.60 -4.88
C GLY A 215 -4.52 5.45 -5.87
N SER A 216 -3.58 5.55 -6.82
CA SER A 216 -3.33 4.52 -7.84
C SER A 216 -2.73 3.25 -7.23
N VAL A 217 -1.74 3.39 -6.35
CA VAL A 217 -1.15 2.26 -5.61
C VAL A 217 -2.18 1.63 -4.68
N GLY A 218 -3.03 2.44 -4.02
CA GLY A 218 -4.14 1.94 -3.21
C GLY A 218 -5.18 1.15 -4.02
N LEU A 219 -5.44 1.53 -5.28
CA LEU A 219 -6.31 0.75 -6.17
C LEU A 219 -5.70 -0.63 -6.49
N LEU A 220 -4.40 -0.68 -6.80
CA LEU A 220 -3.69 -1.93 -7.03
C LEU A 220 -3.70 -2.81 -5.77
N GLY A 221 -3.46 -2.23 -4.59
CA GLY A 221 -3.54 -2.94 -3.31
C GLY A 221 -4.91 -3.58 -3.08
N ARG A 222 -6.01 -2.90 -3.41
CA ARG A 222 -7.38 -3.48 -3.33
C ARG A 222 -7.56 -4.66 -4.27
N ALA A 223 -7.05 -4.57 -5.50
CA ALA A 223 -7.14 -5.65 -6.47
C ALA A 223 -6.31 -6.87 -6.03
N LEU A 224 -5.10 -6.63 -5.51
CA LEU A 224 -4.20 -7.67 -5.01
C LEU A 224 -4.76 -8.42 -3.80
N LEU A 225 -5.54 -7.75 -2.95
CA LEU A 225 -6.10 -8.34 -1.73
C LEU A 225 -7.50 -8.93 -1.90
N LEU A 226 -7.98 -9.11 -3.14
CA LEU A 226 -9.23 -9.82 -3.38
C LEU A 226 -9.16 -11.24 -2.81
N PRO A 227 -10.11 -11.66 -1.94
CA PRO A 227 -10.06 -12.97 -1.34
C PRO A 227 -10.12 -14.08 -2.38
N LEU A 228 -9.09 -14.92 -2.39
CA LEU A 228 -9.09 -16.17 -3.14
C LEU A 228 -9.69 -17.21 -2.20
N GLY A 229 -11.02 -17.35 -2.22
CA GLY A 229 -11.72 -18.32 -1.37
C GLY A 229 -11.14 -19.74 -1.50
N PRO A 230 -11.50 -20.69 -0.60
CA PRO A 230 -11.05 -22.07 -0.72
C PRO A 230 -11.39 -22.58 -2.13
N ALA A 231 -10.38 -23.10 -2.84
CA ALA A 231 -10.50 -23.57 -4.22
C ALA A 231 -11.76 -24.44 -4.38
N GLY A 232 -12.80 -23.88 -5.01
CA GLY A 232 -14.07 -24.58 -5.19
C GLY A 232 -15.32 -23.72 -5.04
N THR A 233 -15.41 -22.59 -5.75
CA THR A 233 -16.62 -22.18 -6.49
C THR A 233 -16.28 -20.91 -7.28
N ALA A 234 -15.77 -21.10 -8.49
CA ALA A 234 -15.92 -20.08 -9.52
C ALA A 234 -17.42 -19.90 -9.82
N ALA A 235 -17.80 -18.67 -10.17
CA ALA A 235 -19.17 -18.19 -10.42
C ALA A 235 -20.02 -17.95 -9.16
N GLY A 236 -19.80 -16.78 -8.55
CA GLY A 236 -20.89 -16.05 -7.92
C GLY A 236 -21.97 -15.83 -8.98
N ARG A 237 -23.03 -16.64 -8.93
CA ARG A 237 -24.29 -16.37 -9.59
C ARG A 237 -24.69 -14.93 -9.27
N LEU A 238 -24.81 -14.10 -10.30
CA LEU A 238 -25.68 -12.94 -10.24
C LEU A 238 -27.02 -13.41 -9.65
N PRO A 239 -27.59 -12.72 -8.65
CA PRO A 239 -28.90 -13.12 -8.14
C PRO A 239 -29.88 -13.07 -9.31
N GLU A 240 -30.39 -14.23 -9.71
CA GLU A 240 -31.52 -14.33 -10.63
C GLU A 240 -32.63 -13.48 -10.05
N ALA A 241 -33.04 -12.46 -10.81
CA ALA A 241 -34.25 -11.71 -10.53
C ALA A 241 -35.39 -12.72 -10.42
N ARG A 242 -35.86 -12.92 -9.18
CA ARG A 242 -37.09 -13.67 -8.92
C ARG A 242 -38.23 -12.95 -9.63
N ASN A 243 -38.58 -13.44 -10.80
CA ASN A 243 -39.89 -13.21 -11.40
C ASN A 243 -40.93 -13.76 -10.41
N ARG A 244 -41.64 -12.85 -9.74
CA ARG A 244 -42.92 -13.15 -9.12
C ARG A 244 -44.00 -12.62 -10.06
N PRO A 245 -45.06 -13.40 -10.35
CA PRO A 245 -46.16 -12.90 -11.16
C PRO A 245 -47.01 -12.00 -10.27
N ASP A 246 -47.00 -10.70 -10.53
CA ASP A 246 -48.03 -9.82 -9.94
C ASP A 246 -49.22 -9.77 -10.89
N GLY A 247 -50.32 -10.31 -10.38
CA GLY A 247 -51.63 -10.23 -10.97
C GLY A 247 -52.07 -8.78 -11.14
N GLY A 248 -52.81 -8.55 -12.22
CA GLY A 248 -53.31 -7.24 -12.58
C GLY A 248 -54.23 -6.64 -11.52
N ALA A 249 -54.07 -5.33 -11.33
CA ALA A 249 -55.16 -4.44 -11.01
C ALA A 249 -54.96 -3.16 -11.84
N VAL A 250 -55.84 -2.95 -12.80
CA VAL A 250 -55.93 -1.75 -13.63
C VAL A 250 -56.49 -0.62 -12.75
N ALA A 251 -55.79 0.51 -12.69
CA ALA A 251 -56.29 1.74 -12.05
C ALA A 251 -56.59 2.80 -13.12
N GLU A 252 -57.79 3.36 -13.03
CA GLU A 252 -58.46 4.24 -13.99
C GLU A 252 -57.84 5.66 -14.11
N PRO A 253 -58.02 6.35 -15.26
CA PRO A 253 -57.38 7.62 -15.56
C PRO A 253 -58.16 8.83 -15.01
N GLY A 254 -58.23 8.97 -13.68
CA GLY A 254 -58.98 10.05 -13.01
C GLY A 254 -58.17 10.96 -12.08
N ASP A 255 -56.96 10.56 -11.64
CA ASP A 255 -56.31 11.19 -10.48
C ASP A 255 -55.02 11.97 -10.82
N GLN A 256 -54.56 11.93 -12.08
CA GLN A 256 -53.36 12.64 -12.52
C GLN A 256 -53.58 14.16 -12.68
N ALA A 257 -54.81 14.59 -12.97
CA ALA A 257 -55.12 16.00 -13.21
C ALA A 257 -55.19 16.88 -11.93
N ARG A 258 -55.25 16.28 -10.74
CA ARG A 258 -55.26 17.02 -9.46
C ARG A 258 -53.87 17.28 -8.89
N LEU A 259 -52.86 16.51 -9.29
CA LEU A 259 -51.50 16.66 -8.78
C LEU A 259 -50.73 17.76 -9.52
N ASP A 260 -50.97 17.93 -10.83
CA ASP A 260 -50.30 18.97 -11.63
C ASP A 260 -50.75 20.40 -11.26
N GLN A 261 -51.95 20.58 -10.72
CA GLN A 261 -52.45 21.90 -10.31
C GLN A 261 -51.83 22.40 -8.98
N ALA A 262 -51.35 21.50 -8.11
CA ALA A 262 -50.75 21.85 -6.84
C ALA A 262 -49.27 22.27 -6.94
N GLN A 263 -48.57 21.90 -8.03
CA GLN A 263 -47.16 22.24 -8.23
C GLN A 263 -46.92 23.61 -8.89
N LEU A 264 -47.94 24.21 -9.51
CA LEU A 264 -47.84 25.55 -10.11
C LEU A 264 -48.04 26.71 -9.10
N GLU A 265 -48.63 26.46 -7.92
CA GLU A 265 -48.86 27.51 -6.91
C GLU A 265 -47.67 27.75 -5.95
N CYS A 266 -46.64 26.90 -5.95
CA CYS A 266 -45.47 27.04 -5.06
C CYS A 266 -44.26 27.75 -5.69
N SER A 267 -44.29 28.13 -6.97
CA SER A 267 -43.19 28.83 -7.65
C SER A 267 -43.37 30.36 -7.60
N GLY A 268 -43.50 30.91 -6.40
CA GLY A 268 -43.55 32.37 -6.17
C GLY A 268 -42.15 32.95 -5.96
N LEU A 269 -41.50 33.42 -7.03
CA LEU A 269 -40.35 34.32 -6.98
C LEU A 269 -40.83 35.78 -7.09
N PRO A 270 -40.41 36.73 -6.24
CA PRO A 270 -40.54 38.15 -6.54
C PRO A 270 -39.37 38.62 -7.41
N SER A 271 -39.71 39.37 -8.46
CA SER A 271 -38.78 40.18 -9.26
C SER A 271 -38.50 41.52 -8.57
N ALA A 272 -37.46 42.20 -9.04
CA ALA A 272 -36.89 43.50 -8.65
C ALA A 272 -37.86 44.58 -8.14
#